data_AF-A0A0F6TNU9-F1
#
_entry.id   AF-A0A0F6TNU9-F1
#
_cell.length_a   1.000
_cell.length_b   1.000
_cell.length_c   1.000
_cell.angle_alpha   90.00
_cell.angle_beta   90.00
_cell.angle_gamma   90.00
#
_symmetry.space_group_name_H-M   'P 1'
#
loop_
_entity.id
_entity.type
_entity.pdbx_description
1 polymer ?
#
loop_
_entity_poly.entity_id
_entity_poly.type
_entity_poly.pdbx_seq_one_letter_code
_entity_poly.pdbx_strand_id
1 'polypeptide(L)'
;MTFSFMPLLDWIALTWFLLCWIGYTYFARIKQRNSSTIANQLEANRVEWLERMIQREMRMADISGLGILQRNVTFFASTTIFIIAGLLTVLGSTEKAIVLLQALPWIEIDSRATWELKILILVVTFAYAFFKFTWSMRQYNFAIVLFGSAPDSEDPAKDRDIFIRHTNWLLSRASNSFNYGLRAYTFALATLGWFFNPVVFMIASTLVVGVLYRREFRSATLAALYNASHHSNEKTLSAD
;
A
#
# COMPACT_ATOMS: atom_id res chain seq x y z
N MET A 1 0.10 39.72 14.16
CA MET A 1 -0.59 38.41 14.24
C MET A 1 0.46 37.32 14.06
N THR A 2 1.03 36.83 15.16
CA THR A 2 1.99 35.72 15.12
C THR A 2 1.23 34.41 15.05
N PHE A 3 1.36 33.70 13.92
CA PHE A 3 0.80 32.38 13.67
C PHE A 3 1.47 31.27 14.52
N SER A 4 1.54 31.42 15.84
CA SER A 4 2.18 30.42 16.71
C SER A 4 1.19 29.34 17.16
N PHE A 5 0.38 28.80 16.24
CA PHE A 5 -0.56 27.70 16.54
C PHE A 5 0.15 26.34 16.65
N MET A 6 1.37 26.26 16.12
CA MET A 6 2.27 25.10 16.17
C MET A 6 3.72 25.57 16.21
N PRO A 7 4.61 24.88 16.94
CA PRO A 7 6.05 25.09 16.86
C PRO A 7 6.57 24.98 15.42
N LEU A 8 7.63 25.72 15.08
CA LEU A 8 8.26 25.64 13.75
C LEU A 8 8.70 24.21 13.41
N LEU A 9 9.09 23.43 14.42
CA LEU A 9 9.53 22.05 14.27
C LEU A 9 8.41 21.12 13.78
N ASP A 10 7.16 21.30 14.24
CA ASP A 10 6.01 20.53 13.76
C ASP A 10 5.71 20.79 12.28
N TRP A 11 5.84 22.05 11.83
CA TRP A 11 5.71 22.40 10.42
C TRP A 11 6.78 21.77 9.55
N ILE A 12 8.03 21.76 10.03
CA ILE A 12 9.14 21.09 9.36
C ILE A 12 8.86 19.58 9.29
N ALA A 13 8.45 18.96 10.40
CA ALA A 13 8.18 17.54 10.47
C ALA A 13 7.02 17.11 9.56
N LEU A 14 5.94 17.90 9.51
CA LEU A 14 4.81 17.67 8.60
C LEU A 14 5.24 17.78 7.13
N THR A 15 6.02 18.81 6.80
CA THR A 15 6.55 18.99 5.44
C THR A 15 7.46 17.83 5.06
N TRP A 16 8.34 17.40 5.96
CA TRP A 16 9.21 16.24 5.78
C TRP A 16 8.43 14.94 5.55
N PHE A 17 7.37 14.72 6.33
CA PHE A 17 6.47 13.58 6.16
C PHE A 17 5.79 13.57 4.78
N LEU A 18 5.26 14.72 4.34
CA LEU A 18 4.63 14.86 3.03
C LEU A 18 5.66 14.62 1.91
N LEU A 19 6.87 15.15 2.03
CA LEU A 19 7.96 14.88 1.10
C LEU A 19 8.35 13.40 1.07
N CYS A 20 8.45 12.74 2.23
CA CYS A 20 8.73 11.31 2.32
C CYS A 20 7.64 10.48 1.63
N TRP A 21 6.37 10.76 1.92
CA TRP A 21 5.26 10.00 1.36
C TRP A 21 5.07 10.27 -0.13
N ILE A 22 4.88 11.52 -0.53
CA ILE A 22 4.64 11.89 -1.94
C ILE A 22 5.89 11.59 -2.77
N GLY A 23 7.06 11.97 -2.27
CA GLY A 23 8.35 11.74 -2.92
C GLY A 23 8.62 10.26 -3.13
N TYR A 24 8.46 9.41 -2.11
CA TYR A 24 8.62 7.97 -2.27
C TYR A 24 7.60 7.38 -3.24
N THR A 25 6.34 7.82 -3.17
CA THR A 25 5.27 7.33 -4.07
C THR A 25 5.58 7.65 -5.53
N TYR A 26 6.04 8.86 -5.81
CA TYR A 26 6.45 9.29 -7.14
C TYR A 26 7.71 8.57 -7.62
N PHE A 27 8.74 8.49 -6.76
CA PHE A 27 9.98 7.77 -7.02
C PHE A 27 9.73 6.30 -7.37
N ALA A 28 8.94 5.60 -6.55
CA ALA A 28 8.61 4.19 -6.78
C ALA A 28 7.89 3.99 -8.12
N ARG A 29 6.99 4.92 -8.49
CA ARG A 29 6.25 4.86 -9.76
C ARG A 29 7.15 5.09 -10.98
N ILE A 30 8.09 6.03 -10.91
CA ILE A 30 9.07 6.24 -12.00
C ILE A 30 10.00 5.04 -12.11
N LYS A 31 10.55 4.59 -10.99
CA LYS A 31 11.53 3.50 -10.99
C LYS A 31 10.92 2.18 -11.43
N GLN A 32 9.62 1.96 -11.16
CA GLN A 32 8.86 0.85 -11.75
C GLN A 32 8.87 0.86 -13.28
N ARG A 33 9.01 2.01 -13.96
CA ARG A 33 9.10 2.02 -15.44
C ARG A 33 10.48 1.63 -15.97
N ASN A 34 11.54 1.86 -15.19
CA ASN A 34 12.91 1.84 -15.68
C ASN A 34 13.80 0.79 -15.00
N SER A 35 13.26 -0.08 -14.15
CA SER A 35 14.06 -1.05 -13.38
C SER A 35 13.29 -2.33 -13.08
N SER A 36 14.01 -3.42 -12.77
CA SER A 36 13.41 -4.63 -12.22
C SER A 36 12.90 -4.38 -10.80
N THR A 37 11.58 -4.32 -10.64
CA THR A 37 10.89 -4.21 -9.35
C THR A 37 10.07 -5.47 -9.09
N ILE A 38 9.67 -5.69 -7.84
CA ILE A 38 8.76 -6.80 -7.50
C ILE A 38 7.51 -6.73 -8.37
N ALA A 39 6.93 -5.53 -8.52
CA ALA A 39 5.71 -5.35 -9.30
C ALA A 39 5.89 -5.76 -10.77
N ASN A 40 7.03 -5.41 -11.40
CA ASN A 40 7.31 -5.78 -12.79
C ASN A 40 7.56 -7.28 -12.95
N GLN A 41 8.29 -7.88 -12.02
CA GLN A 41 8.54 -9.32 -12.11
C GLN A 41 7.26 -10.12 -11.83
N LEU A 42 6.43 -9.67 -10.90
CA LEU A 42 5.11 -10.25 -10.68
C LEU A 42 4.19 -10.07 -11.90
N GLU A 43 4.34 -8.98 -12.66
CA GLU A 43 3.63 -8.80 -13.92
C GLU A 43 4.06 -9.82 -14.98
N ALA A 44 5.35 -10.10 -15.11
CA ALA A 44 5.87 -11.12 -16.03
C ALA A 44 5.40 -12.53 -15.63
N ASN A 45 5.54 -12.91 -14.35
CA ASN A 45 5.05 -14.20 -13.84
C ASN A 45 3.52 -14.37 -14.04
N ARG A 46 2.75 -13.27 -13.99
CA ARG A 46 1.30 -13.30 -14.24
C ARG A 46 0.95 -13.52 -15.71
N VAL A 47 1.77 -13.06 -16.65
CA VAL A 47 1.56 -13.37 -18.08
C VAL A 47 1.63 -14.88 -18.29
N GLU A 48 2.69 -15.50 -17.77
CA GLU A 48 2.89 -16.95 -17.87
C GLU A 48 1.79 -17.74 -17.14
N TRP A 49 1.33 -17.24 -15.99
CA TRP A 49 0.18 -17.81 -15.29
C TRP A 49 -1.09 -17.76 -16.14
N LEU A 50 -1.39 -16.62 -16.79
CA LEU A 50 -2.57 -16.48 -17.65
C LEU A 50 -2.48 -17.35 -18.91
N GLU A 51 -1.31 -17.46 -19.53
CA GLU A 51 -1.07 -18.35 -20.67
C GLU A 51 -1.35 -19.81 -20.30
N ARG A 52 -0.85 -20.26 -19.14
CA ARG A 52 -1.13 -21.62 -18.64
C ARG A 52 -2.57 -21.80 -18.21
N MET A 53 -3.20 -20.77 -17.63
CA MET A 53 -4.59 -20.82 -17.19
C MET A 53 -5.55 -21.08 -18.36
N ILE A 54 -5.30 -20.50 -19.53
CA ILE A 54 -6.12 -20.72 -20.74
C ILE A 54 -6.08 -22.19 -21.18
N GLN A 55 -4.93 -22.86 -21.02
CA GLN A 55 -4.75 -24.27 -21.37
C GLN A 55 -5.40 -25.24 -20.38
N ARG A 56 -5.85 -24.77 -19.21
CA ARG A 56 -6.50 -25.63 -18.21
C ARG A 56 -7.98 -25.74 -18.49
N GLU A 57 -8.49 -26.97 -18.51
CA GLU A 57 -9.93 -27.25 -18.55
C GLU A 57 -10.62 -26.78 -17.26
N MET A 58 -9.97 -26.98 -16.10
CA MET A 58 -10.50 -26.60 -14.80
C MET A 58 -9.82 -25.35 -14.24
N ARG A 59 -10.50 -24.20 -14.30
CA ARG A 59 -9.98 -22.87 -13.89
C ARG A 59 -10.39 -22.45 -12.46
N MET A 60 -11.11 -23.30 -11.73
CA MET A 60 -11.66 -23.00 -10.41
C MET A 60 -10.60 -22.64 -9.37
N ALA A 61 -9.42 -23.26 -9.42
CA ALA A 61 -8.32 -22.93 -8.51
C ALA A 61 -7.81 -21.49 -8.71
N ASP A 62 -7.69 -21.06 -9.97
CA ASP A 62 -7.21 -19.73 -10.33
C ASP A 62 -8.21 -18.63 -9.92
N ILE A 63 -9.50 -18.86 -10.18
CA ILE A 63 -10.59 -17.97 -9.74
C ILE A 63 -10.66 -17.89 -8.21
N SER A 64 -10.52 -19.03 -7.52
CA SER A 64 -10.51 -19.09 -6.06
C SER A 64 -9.33 -18.31 -5.47
N GLY A 65 -8.15 -18.40 -6.09
CA GLY A 65 -6.97 -17.62 -5.71
C GLY A 65 -7.22 -16.11 -5.79
N LEU A 66 -7.87 -15.63 -6.87
CA LEU A 66 -8.29 -14.23 -6.97
C LEU A 66 -9.32 -13.84 -5.89
N GLY A 67 -10.25 -14.74 -5.58
CA GLY A 67 -11.22 -14.53 -4.50
C GLY A 67 -10.57 -14.36 -3.13
N ILE A 68 -9.47 -15.07 -2.85
CA ILE A 68 -8.69 -14.88 -1.61
C ILE A 68 -8.04 -13.50 -1.57
N LEU A 69 -7.43 -13.05 -2.67
CA LEU A 69 -6.84 -11.71 -2.76
C LEU A 69 -7.89 -10.62 -2.54
N GLN A 70 -9.06 -10.74 -3.18
CA GLN A 70 -10.19 -9.82 -3.03
C GLN A 70 -10.69 -9.75 -1.57
N ARG A 71 -10.76 -10.90 -0.89
CA ARG A 71 -11.14 -10.98 0.53
C ARG A 71 -10.13 -10.29 1.44
N ASN A 72 -8.83 -10.46 1.17
CA ASN A 72 -7.78 -9.77 1.91
C ASN A 72 -7.90 -8.25 1.77
N VAL A 73 -8.17 -7.75 0.55
CA VAL A 73 -8.41 -6.31 0.33
C VAL A 73 -9.62 -5.82 1.11
N THR A 74 -10.71 -6.61 1.12
CA THR A 74 -11.93 -6.30 1.85
C THR A 74 -11.70 -6.24 3.35
N PHE A 75 -10.93 -7.19 3.90
CA PHE A 75 -10.55 -7.18 5.31
C PHE A 75 -9.84 -5.88 5.71
N PHE A 76 -8.83 -5.46 4.93
CA PHE A 76 -8.13 -4.20 5.18
C PHE A 76 -9.04 -2.97 5.08
N ALA A 77 -9.95 -2.93 4.11
CA ALA A 77 -10.93 -1.85 3.98
C ALA A 77 -11.83 -1.76 5.23
N SER A 78 -12.36 -2.88 5.72
CA SER A 78 -13.17 -2.95 6.93
C SER A 78 -12.39 -2.52 8.17
N THR A 79 -11.15 -3.00 8.34
CA THR A 79 -10.27 -2.55 9.44
C THR A 79 -10.05 -1.04 9.41
N THR A 80 -9.91 -0.45 8.22
CA THR A 80 -9.73 0.99 8.06
C THR A 80 -10.92 1.78 8.64
N ILE A 81 -12.15 1.32 8.42
CA ILE A 81 -13.35 1.96 8.97
C ILE A 81 -13.33 1.96 10.50
N PHE A 82 -12.97 0.83 11.13
CA PHE A 82 -12.87 0.74 12.59
C PHE A 82 -11.79 1.68 13.15
N ILE A 83 -10.65 1.78 12.48
CA ILE A 83 -9.59 2.71 12.88
C ILE A 83 -10.08 4.16 12.79
N ILE A 84 -10.74 4.54 11.68
CA ILE A 84 -11.32 5.87 11.52
C ILE A 84 -12.34 6.16 12.62
N ALA A 85 -13.25 5.23 12.90
CA ALA A 85 -14.24 5.38 13.97
C ALA A 85 -13.56 5.60 15.33
N GLY A 86 -12.54 4.79 15.66
CA GLY A 86 -11.77 4.95 16.89
C GLY A 86 -11.07 6.31 16.98
N LEU A 87 -10.44 6.76 15.90
CA LEU A 87 -9.80 8.08 15.84
C LEU A 87 -10.81 9.22 16.01
N LEU A 88 -11.98 9.13 15.40
CA LEU A 88 -13.06 10.12 15.55
C LEU A 88 -13.65 10.12 16.98
N THR A 89 -13.76 8.95 17.62
CA THR A 89 -14.14 8.86 19.04
C THR A 89 -13.12 9.55 19.94
N VAL A 90 -11.82 9.34 19.70
CA VAL A 90 -10.76 10.04 20.44
C VAL A 90 -10.82 11.54 20.18
N LEU A 91 -11.05 11.96 18.93
CA LEU A 91 -11.20 13.37 18.57
C LEU A 91 -12.37 14.04 19.33
N GLY A 92 -13.52 13.35 19.41
CA GLY A 92 -14.69 13.82 20.17
C GLY A 92 -14.51 13.77 21.70
N SER A 93 -13.50 13.06 22.20
CA SER A 93 -13.17 12.94 23.63
C SER A 93 -11.79 13.50 23.98
N THR A 94 -11.31 14.46 23.18
CA THR A 94 -9.96 15.04 23.27
C THR A 94 -9.58 15.49 24.68
N GLU A 95 -10.49 16.13 25.43
CA GLU A 95 -10.22 16.60 26.79
C GLU A 95 -9.84 15.45 27.74
N LYS A 96 -10.57 14.33 27.68
CA LYS A 96 -10.28 13.14 28.50
C LYS A 96 -9.01 12.44 28.02
N ALA A 97 -8.82 12.35 26.71
CA ALA A 97 -7.65 11.69 26.12
C ALA A 97 -6.34 12.41 26.47
N ILE A 98 -6.32 13.75 26.37
CA ILE A 98 -5.15 14.57 26.71
C ILE A 98 -4.77 14.38 28.18
N VAL A 99 -5.73 14.44 29.11
CA VAL A 99 -5.46 14.30 30.56
C VAL A 99 -4.84 12.94 30.89
N LEU A 100 -5.33 11.85 30.28
CA LEU A 100 -4.77 10.51 30.50
C LEU A 100 -3.32 10.40 29.98
N LEU A 101 -3.01 11.08 28.89
CA LEU A 101 -1.70 10.99 28.25
C LEU A 101 -0.67 11.96 28.83
N GLN A 102 -1.11 13.08 29.44
CA GLN A 102 -0.24 13.96 30.22
C GLN A 102 0.39 13.26 31.44
N ALA A 103 -0.19 12.13 31.89
CA ALA A 103 0.42 11.30 32.93
C ALA A 103 1.70 10.59 32.46
N LEU A 104 1.96 10.53 31.14
CA LEU A 104 3.14 9.90 30.57
C LEU A 104 4.27 10.92 30.38
N PRO A 105 5.49 10.66 30.89
CA PRO A 105 6.58 11.64 30.93
C PRO A 105 7.17 11.99 29.55
N TRP A 106 6.82 11.24 28.49
CA TRP A 106 7.41 11.39 27.15
C TRP A 106 6.45 12.02 26.13
N ILE A 107 5.25 12.42 26.54
CA ILE A 107 4.24 12.97 25.64
C ILE A 107 4.17 14.48 25.84
N GLU A 108 4.66 15.22 24.86
CA GLU A 108 4.54 16.68 24.82
C GLU A 108 3.22 17.06 24.13
N ILE A 109 2.30 17.68 24.89
CA ILE A 109 1.04 18.20 24.38
C ILE A 109 1.09 19.72 24.44
N ASP A 110 1.59 20.35 23.38
CA ASP A 110 1.75 21.81 23.30
C ASP A 110 0.41 22.55 23.27
N SER A 111 -0.56 22.02 22.51
CA SER A 111 -1.90 22.60 22.43
C SER A 111 -2.94 21.57 22.03
N ARG A 112 -4.19 21.81 22.45
CA ARG A 112 -5.35 21.04 22.02
C ARG A 112 -5.47 21.00 20.48
N ALA A 113 -5.27 22.14 19.83
CA ALA A 113 -5.33 22.23 18.38
C ALA A 113 -4.28 21.36 17.68
N THR A 114 -3.05 21.34 18.21
CA THR A 114 -1.98 20.48 17.70
C THR A 114 -2.32 19.00 17.84
N TRP A 115 -2.90 18.62 18.99
CA TRP A 115 -3.39 17.26 19.22
C TRP A 115 -4.48 16.85 18.22
N GLU A 116 -5.51 17.70 18.06
CA GLU A 116 -6.61 17.46 17.11
C GLU A 116 -6.10 17.35 15.67
N LEU A 117 -5.13 18.18 15.28
CA LEU A 117 -4.52 18.13 13.95
C LEU A 117 -3.79 16.80 13.69
N LYS A 118 -3.02 16.28 14.67
CA LYS A 118 -2.35 14.97 14.56
C LYS A 118 -3.35 13.85 14.30
N ILE A 119 -4.48 13.85 15.01
CA ILE A 119 -5.57 12.88 14.81
C ILE A 119 -6.23 13.08 13.44
N LEU A 120 -6.53 14.31 13.04
CA LEU A 120 -7.13 14.59 11.73
C LEU A 120 -6.25 14.10 10.57
N ILE A 121 -4.93 14.24 10.68
CA ILE A 121 -3.97 13.74 9.68
C ILE A 121 -4.02 12.21 9.60
N LEU A 122 -4.14 11.51 10.73
CA LEU A 122 -4.38 10.06 10.73
C LEU A 122 -5.72 9.70 10.08
N VAL A 123 -6.80 10.42 10.41
CA VAL A 123 -8.13 10.19 9.82
C VAL A 123 -8.08 10.37 8.30
N VAL A 124 -7.47 11.43 7.80
CA VAL A 124 -7.31 11.67 6.36
C VAL A 124 -6.45 10.58 5.70
N THR A 125 -5.38 10.15 6.38
CA THR A 125 -4.50 9.06 5.91
C THR A 125 -5.24 7.74 5.77
N PHE A 126 -6.03 7.37 6.78
CA PHE A 126 -6.85 6.16 6.73
C PHE A 126 -8.03 6.30 5.76
N ALA A 127 -8.65 7.47 5.64
CA ALA A 127 -9.67 7.71 4.61
C ALA A 127 -9.08 7.50 3.20
N TYR A 128 -7.88 8.01 2.93
CA TYR A 128 -7.15 7.71 1.71
C TYR A 128 -6.93 6.20 1.52
N ALA A 129 -6.47 5.48 2.55
CA ALA A 129 -6.27 4.04 2.50
C ALA A 129 -7.57 3.28 2.18
N PHE A 130 -8.68 3.68 2.80
CA PHE A 130 -10.01 3.11 2.57
C PHE A 130 -10.43 3.22 1.10
N PHE A 131 -10.28 4.40 0.50
CA PHE A 131 -10.58 4.58 -0.93
C PHE A 131 -9.67 3.75 -1.82
N LYS A 132 -8.39 3.61 -1.48
CA LYS A 132 -7.44 2.76 -2.23
C LYS A 132 -7.79 1.28 -2.15
N PHE A 133 -8.16 0.77 -0.98
CA PHE A 133 -8.61 -0.61 -0.82
C PHE A 133 -9.95 -0.86 -1.51
N THR A 134 -10.91 0.06 -1.39
CA THR A 134 -12.20 -0.04 -2.09
C THR A 134 -12.02 -0.07 -3.61
N TRP A 135 -11.14 0.77 -4.14
CA TRP A 135 -10.82 0.76 -5.57
C TRP A 135 -10.12 -0.54 -5.99
N SER A 136 -9.16 -1.02 -5.20
CA SER A 136 -8.50 -2.31 -5.43
C SER A 136 -9.50 -3.48 -5.45
N MET A 137 -10.43 -3.52 -4.49
CA MET A 137 -11.49 -4.54 -4.40
C MET A 137 -12.34 -4.57 -5.67
N ARG A 138 -12.76 -3.39 -6.15
CA ARG A 138 -13.54 -3.27 -7.39
C ARG A 138 -12.76 -3.79 -8.60
N GLN A 139 -11.46 -3.50 -8.68
CA GLN A 139 -10.59 -4.00 -9.75
C GLN A 139 -10.39 -5.52 -9.69
N TYR A 140 -10.29 -6.12 -8.50
CA TYR A 140 -10.28 -7.58 -8.37
C TYR A 140 -11.62 -8.21 -8.75
N ASN A 141 -12.75 -7.60 -8.40
CA ASN A 141 -14.07 -8.08 -8.85
C ASN A 141 -14.17 -8.06 -10.39
N PHE A 142 -13.66 -7.01 -11.04
CA PHE A 142 -13.57 -6.96 -12.49
C PHE A 142 -12.66 -8.04 -13.07
N ALA A 143 -11.53 -8.34 -12.42
CA ALA A 143 -10.64 -9.42 -12.84
C ALA A 143 -11.30 -10.80 -12.74
N ILE A 144 -12.10 -11.05 -11.69
CA ILE A 144 -12.88 -12.28 -11.55
C ILE A 144 -13.87 -12.45 -12.72
N VAL A 145 -14.54 -11.37 -13.13
CA VAL A 145 -15.43 -11.40 -14.31
C VAL A 145 -14.65 -11.73 -15.58
N LEU A 146 -13.48 -11.11 -15.79
CA LEU A 146 -12.63 -11.44 -16.94
C LEU A 146 -12.20 -12.91 -16.93
N PHE A 147 -11.84 -13.47 -15.76
CA PHE A 147 -11.51 -14.89 -15.65
C PHE A 147 -12.69 -15.79 -16.02
N GLY A 148 -13.92 -15.38 -15.69
CA GLY A 148 -15.13 -16.07 -16.11
C GLY A 148 -15.40 -15.99 -17.62
N SER A 149 -14.86 -14.98 -18.31
CA SER A 149 -14.93 -14.81 -19.76
C SER A 149 -13.60 -15.14 -20.46
N ALA A 150 -12.76 -15.98 -19.84
CA ALA A 150 -11.47 -16.33 -20.41
C ALA A 150 -11.66 -17.16 -21.69
N PRO A 151 -10.90 -16.86 -22.76
CA PRO A 151 -10.96 -17.62 -24.00
C PRO A 151 -10.47 -19.05 -23.78
N ASP A 152 -10.88 -19.93 -24.68
CA ASP A 152 -10.41 -21.30 -24.72
C ASP A 152 -9.11 -21.45 -25.51
N SER A 153 -8.45 -22.59 -25.34
CA SER A 153 -7.17 -22.86 -26.01
C SER A 153 -7.31 -22.92 -27.54
N GLU A 154 -8.51 -23.19 -28.04
CA GLU A 154 -8.85 -23.28 -29.47
C GLU A 154 -9.20 -21.92 -30.09
N ASP A 155 -9.53 -20.91 -29.27
CA ASP A 155 -9.88 -19.57 -29.75
C ASP A 155 -8.71 -18.90 -30.47
N PRO A 156 -8.96 -17.92 -31.37
CA PRO A 156 -7.89 -17.23 -32.09
C PRO A 156 -6.80 -16.68 -31.16
N ALA A 157 -5.53 -16.84 -31.55
CA ALA A 157 -4.39 -16.38 -30.75
C ALA A 157 -4.48 -14.89 -30.39
N LYS A 158 -5.04 -14.08 -31.29
CA LYS A 158 -5.28 -12.65 -31.07
C LYS A 158 -6.20 -12.39 -29.87
N ASP A 159 -7.25 -13.18 -29.69
CA ASP A 159 -8.23 -13.00 -28.61
C ASP A 159 -7.62 -13.40 -27.26
N ARG A 160 -6.82 -14.46 -27.25
CA ARG A 160 -6.01 -14.87 -26.09
C ARG A 160 -5.00 -13.78 -25.69
N ASP A 161 -4.29 -13.20 -26.65
CA ASP A 161 -3.31 -12.13 -26.39
C ASP A 161 -3.97 -10.86 -25.85
N ILE A 162 -5.15 -10.50 -26.37
CA ILE A 162 -5.93 -9.36 -25.87
C ILE A 162 -6.35 -9.62 -24.42
N PHE A 163 -6.89 -10.81 -24.15
CA PHE A 163 -7.27 -11.23 -22.80
C PHE A 163 -6.09 -11.16 -21.83
N ILE A 164 -4.97 -11.82 -22.14
CA ILE A 164 -3.78 -11.85 -21.27
C ILE A 164 -3.32 -10.44 -20.94
N ARG A 165 -3.18 -9.57 -21.95
CA ARG A 165 -2.66 -8.21 -21.79
C ARG A 165 -3.57 -7.34 -20.92
N HIS A 166 -4.88 -7.36 -21.17
CA HIS A 166 -5.83 -6.50 -20.45
C HIS A 166 -6.12 -7.02 -19.04
N THR A 167 -6.22 -8.34 -18.88
CA THR A 167 -6.40 -8.98 -17.57
C THR A 167 -5.17 -8.76 -16.69
N ASN A 168 -3.95 -8.93 -17.22
CA ASN A 168 -2.73 -8.66 -16.47
C ASN A 168 -2.61 -7.19 -16.08
N TRP A 169 -2.94 -6.27 -17.00
CA TRP A 169 -2.94 -4.84 -16.73
C TRP A 169 -3.93 -4.48 -15.60
N LEU A 170 -5.15 -5.04 -15.64
CA LEU A 170 -6.16 -4.82 -14.60
C LEU A 170 -5.70 -5.35 -13.24
N LEU A 171 -5.14 -6.56 -13.20
CA LEU A 171 -4.56 -7.15 -11.98
C LEU A 171 -3.38 -6.31 -11.45
N SER A 172 -2.54 -5.77 -12.33
CA SER A 172 -1.45 -4.85 -11.94
C SER A 172 -2.01 -3.59 -11.31
N ARG A 173 -3.12 -3.05 -11.86
CA ARG A 173 -3.80 -1.89 -11.27
C ARG A 173 -4.44 -2.21 -9.92
N ALA A 174 -5.07 -3.38 -9.77
CA ALA A 174 -5.65 -3.85 -8.51
C ALA A 174 -4.57 -3.96 -7.41
N SER A 175 -3.46 -4.62 -7.72
CA SER A 175 -2.32 -4.79 -6.82
C SER A 175 -1.65 -3.46 -6.47
N ASN A 176 -1.48 -2.55 -7.45
CA ASN A 176 -0.95 -1.21 -7.18
C ASN A 176 -1.86 -0.40 -6.23
N SER A 177 -3.18 -0.45 -6.43
CA SER A 177 -4.14 0.20 -5.54
C SER A 177 -4.07 -0.36 -4.12
N PHE A 178 -3.97 -1.68 -3.97
CA PHE A 178 -3.77 -2.33 -2.67
C PHE A 178 -2.47 -1.87 -2.00
N ASN A 179 -1.36 -1.84 -2.75
CA ASN A 179 -0.06 -1.40 -2.26
C ASN A 179 -0.06 0.08 -1.84
N TYR A 180 -0.81 0.96 -2.51
CA TYR A 180 -0.98 2.34 -2.05
C TYR A 180 -1.69 2.42 -0.69
N GLY A 181 -2.70 1.58 -0.45
CA GLY A 181 -3.35 1.48 0.86
C GLY A 181 -2.40 0.97 1.94
N LEU A 182 -1.61 -0.07 1.66
CA LEU A 182 -0.60 -0.58 2.59
C LEU A 182 0.49 0.46 2.91
N ARG A 183 0.92 1.24 1.91
CA ARG A 183 1.87 2.35 2.13
C ARG A 183 1.27 3.41 3.06
N ALA A 184 0.00 3.76 2.86
CA ALA A 184 -0.69 4.70 3.76
C ALA A 184 -0.75 4.16 5.20
N TYR A 185 -0.98 2.86 5.40
CA TYR A 185 -0.90 2.21 6.71
C TYR A 185 0.50 2.35 7.34
N THR A 186 1.56 2.10 6.58
CA THR A 186 2.92 2.24 7.10
C THR A 186 3.26 3.69 7.45
N PHE A 187 2.79 4.67 6.66
CA PHE A 187 2.97 6.08 6.98
C PHE A 187 2.12 6.52 8.18
N ALA A 188 0.90 5.98 8.34
CA ALA A 188 0.09 6.21 9.53
C ALA A 188 0.78 5.75 10.81
N LEU A 189 1.47 4.60 10.75
CA LEU A 189 2.30 4.12 11.86
C LEU A 189 3.46 5.09 12.18
N ALA A 190 4.10 5.68 11.16
CA ALA A 190 5.10 6.72 11.39
C ALA A 190 4.50 7.96 12.07
N THR A 191 3.28 8.37 11.67
CA THR A 191 2.56 9.48 12.31
C THR A 191 2.31 9.26 13.80
N LEU A 192 2.23 8.00 14.29
CA LEU A 192 2.14 7.74 15.73
C LEU A 192 3.37 8.27 16.50
N GLY A 193 4.55 8.26 15.87
CA GLY A 193 5.77 8.84 16.45
C GLY A 193 5.65 10.33 16.77
N TRP A 194 4.74 11.03 16.08
CA TRP A 194 4.50 12.46 16.27
C TRP A 194 3.82 12.81 17.60
N PHE A 195 3.14 11.85 18.21
CA PHE A 195 2.59 12.04 19.55
C PHE A 195 3.66 12.07 20.65
N PHE A 196 4.84 11.51 20.38
CA PHE A 196 5.98 11.58 21.30
C PHE A 196 6.80 12.84 21.04
N ASN A 197 7.31 12.99 19.81
CA ASN A 197 8.16 14.11 19.45
C ASN A 197 8.21 14.29 17.91
N PRO A 198 8.22 15.53 17.39
CA PRO A 198 8.36 15.80 15.95
C PRO A 198 9.63 15.18 15.31
N VAL A 199 10.73 15.05 16.07
CA VAL A 199 11.96 14.39 15.60
C VAL A 199 11.75 12.89 15.43
N VAL A 200 11.07 12.24 16.39
CA VAL A 200 10.72 10.81 16.28
C VAL A 200 9.83 10.57 15.06
N PHE A 201 8.90 11.48 14.78
CA PHE A 201 8.08 11.44 13.57
C PHE A 201 8.90 11.52 12.28
N MET A 202 9.87 12.44 12.21
CA MET A 202 10.75 12.55 11.05
C MET A 202 11.59 11.28 10.85
N ILE A 203 12.20 10.76 11.92
CA ILE A 203 12.97 9.52 11.89
C ILE A 203 12.09 8.35 11.44
N ALA A 204 10.90 8.19 12.04
CA ALA A 204 9.97 7.13 11.68
C ALA A 204 9.55 7.21 10.21
N SER A 205 9.29 8.42 9.70
CA SER A 205 8.95 8.66 8.29
C SER A 205 10.09 8.24 7.36
N THR A 206 11.32 8.58 7.70
CA THR A 206 12.52 8.18 6.94
C THR A 206 12.76 6.67 7.01
N LEU A 207 12.55 6.06 8.17
CA LEU A 207 12.65 4.60 8.33
C LEU A 207 11.61 3.89 7.47
N VAL A 208 10.36 4.37 7.42
CA VAL A 208 9.33 3.83 6.52
C VAL A 208 9.79 3.89 5.07
N VAL A 209 10.34 5.02 4.61
CA VAL A 209 10.91 5.12 3.25
C VAL A 209 12.03 4.09 3.03
N GLY A 210 12.93 3.92 4.00
CA GLY A 210 14.01 2.92 3.93
C GLY A 210 13.50 1.48 3.84
N VAL A 211 12.51 1.12 4.67
CA VAL A 211 11.87 -0.20 4.67
C VAL A 211 11.16 -0.45 3.34
N LEU A 212 10.39 0.53 2.85
CA LEU A 212 9.69 0.41 1.57
C LEU A 212 10.69 0.26 0.41
N TYR A 213 11.77 1.03 0.41
CA TYR A 213 12.83 0.94 -0.59
C TYR A 213 13.51 -0.43 -0.58
N ARG A 214 13.93 -0.92 0.60
CA ARG A 214 14.56 -2.25 0.71
C ARG A 214 13.60 -3.32 0.21
N ARG A 215 12.34 -3.29 0.64
CA ARG A 215 11.33 -4.27 0.22
C ARG A 215 11.13 -4.30 -1.29
N GLU A 216 11.04 -3.14 -1.94
CA GLU A 216 10.72 -3.03 -3.38
C GLU A 216 11.91 -3.34 -4.31
N PHE A 217 13.15 -3.03 -3.89
CA PHE A 217 14.34 -3.05 -4.76
C PHE A 217 15.46 -3.99 -4.33
N ARG A 218 15.47 -4.44 -3.07
CA ARG A 218 16.55 -5.25 -2.48
C ARG A 218 15.96 -6.29 -1.53
N SER A 219 15.22 -7.25 -2.08
CA SER A 219 14.62 -8.33 -1.31
C SER A 219 14.87 -9.69 -1.97
N ALA A 220 15.00 -10.73 -1.15
CA ALA A 220 15.04 -12.12 -1.61
C ALA A 220 13.82 -12.47 -2.46
N THR A 221 12.66 -11.86 -2.17
CA THR A 221 11.43 -11.97 -2.97
C THR A 221 11.61 -11.48 -4.40
N LEU A 222 12.30 -10.35 -4.61
CA LEU A 222 12.60 -9.87 -5.96
C LEU A 222 13.50 -10.85 -6.71
N ALA A 223 14.52 -11.39 -6.06
CA ALA A 223 15.41 -12.37 -6.66
C ALA A 223 14.65 -13.66 -7.02
N ALA A 224 13.79 -14.17 -6.14
CA ALA A 224 12.95 -15.32 -6.40
C ALA A 224 11.99 -15.10 -7.58
N LEU A 225 11.30 -13.95 -7.62
CA LEU A 225 10.40 -13.61 -8.74
C LEU A 225 11.16 -13.42 -10.06
N TYR A 226 12.39 -12.90 -10.01
CA TYR A 226 13.25 -12.76 -11.18
C TYR A 226 13.65 -14.14 -11.75
N ASN A 227 14.10 -15.06 -10.88
CA ASN A 227 14.52 -16.39 -11.30
C ASN A 227 13.34 -17.23 -11.81
N ALA A 228 12.16 -17.05 -11.21
CA ALA A 228 10.94 -17.72 -11.65
C ALA A 228 10.53 -17.31 -13.07
N SER A 229 10.71 -16.03 -13.46
CA SER A 229 10.36 -15.55 -14.80
C SER A 229 11.48 -15.67 -15.83
N HIS A 230 12.73 -15.85 -15.42
CA HIS A 230 13.92 -15.90 -16.30
C HIS A 230 14.75 -17.16 -16.05
N HIS A 231 14.24 -18.31 -16.49
CA HIS A 231 14.87 -19.63 -16.27
C HIS A 231 16.31 -19.78 -16.80
N SER A 232 16.80 -18.88 -17.68
CA SER A 232 18.16 -18.95 -18.26
C SER A 232 19.20 -18.02 -17.64
N ASN A 233 18.80 -17.08 -16.76
CA ASN A 233 19.70 -16.10 -16.13
C ASN A 233 19.42 -16.05 -14.62
N GLU A 234 19.86 -17.06 -13.89
CA GLU A 234 19.62 -17.16 -12.45
C GLU A 234 20.44 -16.11 -11.67
N LYS A 235 19.77 -15.33 -10.81
CA LYS A 235 20.42 -14.49 -9.79
C LYS A 235 20.50 -15.26 -8.49
N THR A 236 21.65 -15.22 -7.82
CA THR A 236 21.82 -15.82 -6.49
C THR A 236 20.81 -15.21 -5.50
N LEU A 237 20.03 -16.07 -4.84
CA LEU A 237 19.14 -15.67 -3.75
C LEU A 237 20.02 -15.26 -2.55
N SER A 238 20.16 -13.95 -2.29
CA SER A 238 20.77 -13.50 -1.04
C SER A 238 19.79 -13.73 0.10
N ALA A 239 20.19 -14.52 1.09
CA ALA A 239 19.43 -14.70 2.33
C ALA A 239 19.45 -13.38 3.12
N ASP A 240 18.30 -12.69 3.17
CA ASP A 240 18.05 -11.48 3.96
C ASP A 240 16.71 -11.63 4.69
#